data_AF-A0A2E8SXJ4-F1
#
_entry.id   AF-A0A2E8SXJ4-F1
#
_cell.length_a   1.000
_cell.length_b   1.000
_cell.length_c   1.000
_cell.angle_alpha   90.00
_cell.angle_beta   90.00
_cell.angle_gamma   90.00
#
_symmetry.space_group_name_H-M   'P 1'
#
loop_
_entity.id
_entity.type
_entity.pdbx_description
1 polymer ?
#
loop_
_entity_poly.entity_id
_entity_poly.type
_entity_poly.pdbx_seq_one_letter_code
_entity_poly.pdbx_strand_id
1 'polypeptide(L)' 'TSCCGMAGAFGYGRDTYEVSIHMAEASLLPAVRAAPDEAAIVADGTSCRCQIDDGTGREAVHLARHLDRLISGS' A
#
# COMPACT_ATOMS: atom_id res chain seq x y z
N THR A 1 12.47 -0.30 -4.38
CA THR A 1 11.96 0.05 -3.04
C THR A 1 11.81 1.56 -2.97
N SER A 2 10.61 2.05 -2.64
CA SER A 2 10.28 3.47 -2.51
C SER A 2 9.29 3.67 -1.36
N CYS A 3 9.12 4.92 -0.92
CA CYS A 3 8.09 5.29 0.05
C CYS A 3 6.69 5.26 -0.60
N CYS A 4 5.64 5.04 0.19
CA CYS A 4 4.26 5.10 -0.30
C CYS A 4 3.76 6.54 -0.57
N GLY A 5 4.45 7.57 -0.11
CA GLY A 5 4.04 8.97 -0.35
C GLY A 5 2.88 9.47 0.52
N MET A 6 2.04 8.62 1.10
CA MET A 6 0.78 9.07 1.73
C MET A 6 0.93 9.80 3.07
N ALA A 7 1.84 9.37 3.95
CA ALA A 7 2.12 9.92 5.29
C ALA A 7 1.05 10.90 5.88
N GLY A 8 -0.11 10.37 6.28
CA GLY A 8 -1.19 11.18 6.86
C GLY A 8 -1.85 12.10 5.84
N ALA A 9 -1.86 13.41 6.12
CA ALA A 9 -2.45 14.40 5.22
C ALA A 9 -1.56 14.74 4.01
N PHE A 10 -0.28 14.32 4.00
CA PHE A 10 0.64 14.64 2.92
C PHE A 10 0.12 14.12 1.57
N GLY A 11 -0.41 12.90 1.53
CA GLY A 11 -0.91 12.32 0.30
C GLY A 11 -2.25 12.84 -0.19
N TYR A 12 -2.94 13.67 0.59
CA TYR A 12 -4.16 14.36 0.18
C TYR A 12 -4.00 15.87 0.07
N GLY A 13 -2.86 16.42 0.50
CA GLY A 13 -2.57 17.84 0.44
C GLY A 13 -2.49 18.31 -1.01
N ARG A 14 -3.21 19.38 -1.35
CA ARG A 14 -3.24 19.93 -2.72
C ARG A 14 -1.84 20.16 -3.30
N ASP A 15 -0.92 20.66 -2.48
CA ASP A 15 0.44 20.99 -2.92
C ASP A 15 1.40 19.79 -2.90
N THR A 16 1.01 18.69 -2.25
CA THR A 16 1.85 17.52 -2.01
C THR A 16 1.32 16.25 -2.68
N TYR A 17 0.10 16.27 -3.22
CA TYR A 17 -0.56 15.14 -3.86
C TYR A 17 0.28 14.56 -5.00
N GLU A 18 0.71 15.39 -5.95
CA GLU A 18 1.52 14.95 -7.09
C GLU A 18 2.84 14.31 -6.63
N VAL A 19 3.48 14.90 -5.62
CA VAL A 19 4.72 14.36 -5.04
C VAL A 19 4.45 13.01 -4.37
N SER A 20 3.35 12.89 -3.62
CA SER A 20 2.92 11.62 -3.00
C SER A 20 2.75 10.53 -4.06
N ILE A 21 2.02 10.81 -5.13
CA ILE A 21 1.80 9.87 -6.24
C ILE A 21 3.13 9.49 -6.89
N HIS A 22 4.02 10.45 -7.19
CA HIS A 22 5.33 10.15 -7.76
C HIS A 22 6.20 9.26 -6.87
N MET A 23 6.17 9.47 -5.55
CA MET A 23 6.89 8.60 -4.61
C MET A 23 6.38 7.15 -4.65
N ALA A 24 5.06 6.97 -4.71
CA ALA A 24 4.43 5.67 -4.78
C ALA A 24 4.71 4.97 -6.12
N GLU A 25 4.61 5.70 -7.24
CA GLU A 25 4.86 5.20 -8.60
C GLU A 25 6.35 4.89 -8.87
N ALA A 26 7.27 5.43 -8.07
CA ALA A 26 8.71 5.17 -8.25
C ALA A 26 9.07 3.68 -8.14
N SER A 27 8.35 2.90 -7.32
CA SER A 27 8.49 1.43 -7.32
C SER A 27 7.35 0.67 -6.64
N LEU A 28 6.64 1.26 -5.68
CA LEU A 28 5.63 0.55 -4.87
C LEU A 28 4.42 0.13 -5.71
N LEU A 29 3.73 1.08 -6.35
CA LEU A 29 2.50 0.79 -7.10
C LEU A 29 2.76 -0.13 -8.32
N PRO A 30 3.84 0.05 -9.11
CA PRO A 30 4.18 -0.89 -10.17
C PRO A 30 4.41 -2.32 -9.65
N ALA A 31 5.09 -2.48 -8.51
CA ALA A 31 5.34 -3.80 -7.93
C ALA A 31 4.05 -4.48 -7.46
N VAL A 32 3.12 -3.72 -6.86
CA VAL A 32 1.80 -4.25 -6.45
C VAL A 32 0.96 -4.64 -7.67
N ARG A 33 0.93 -3.81 -8.72
CA ARG A 33 0.20 -4.14 -9.96
C ARG A 33 0.76 -5.36 -10.69
N ALA A 34 2.07 -5.60 -10.58
CA ALA A 34 2.74 -6.75 -11.19
C ALA A 34 2.62 -8.04 -10.37
N ALA A 35 2.24 -7.96 -9.09
CA ALA A 35 2.07 -9.12 -8.24
C ALA A 35 0.83 -9.94 -8.68
N PRO A 36 0.89 -11.30 -8.62
CA PRO A 36 -0.26 -12.15 -8.90
C PRO A 36 -1.52 -11.72 -8.13
N ASP A 37 -2.69 -12.01 -8.69
CA ASP A 37 -3.96 -11.62 -8.08
C ASP A 37 -4.16 -12.27 -6.71
N GLU A 38 -3.64 -13.49 -6.54
CA GLU A 38 -3.70 -14.26 -5.29
C GLU A 38 -2.61 -13.88 -4.29
N ALA A 39 -1.65 -13.03 -4.70
CA ALA A 39 -0.57 -12.61 -3.83
C ALA A 39 -1.10 -11.73 -2.69
N ALA A 40 -0.77 -12.12 -1.46
CA ALA A 40 -1.04 -11.28 -0.30
C ALA A 40 -0.13 -10.04 -0.33
N ILE A 41 -0.74 -8.85 -0.30
CA ILE A 41 -0.02 -7.59 -0.17
C ILE A 41 -0.02 -7.21 1.32
N VAL A 42 1.17 -7.08 1.91
CA VAL A 42 1.32 -6.78 3.34
C VAL A 42 1.95 -5.40 3.52
N ALA A 43 1.30 -4.56 4.31
CA ALA A 43 1.80 -3.25 4.70
C ALA A 43 1.33 -2.87 6.11
N ASP A 44 2.27 -2.53 7.00
CA ASP A 44 1.98 -2.24 8.41
C ASP A 44 1.41 -0.84 8.64
N GLY A 45 1.83 0.14 7.84
CA GLY A 45 1.32 1.50 7.92
C GLY A 45 -0.07 1.64 7.31
N THR A 46 -1.02 2.24 8.03
CA THR A 46 -2.34 2.59 7.48
C THR A 46 -2.21 3.46 6.24
N SER A 47 -1.32 4.47 6.26
CA SER A 47 -1.05 5.33 5.11
C SER A 47 -0.59 4.54 3.88
N CYS A 48 0.26 3.52 4.07
CA CYS A 48 0.70 2.66 2.97
C CYS A 48 -0.46 1.83 2.41
N ARG A 49 -1.30 1.27 3.27
CA ARG A 49 -2.48 0.51 2.84
C ARG A 49 -3.47 1.37 2.06
N CYS A 50 -3.75 2.59 2.52
CA CYS A 50 -4.60 3.54 1.78
C CYS A 50 -4.00 3.88 0.41
N GLN A 51 -2.71 4.24 0.34
CA GLN A 51 -2.07 4.53 -0.95
C GLN A 51 -2.17 3.35 -1.93
N ILE A 52 -1.95 2.13 -1.44
CA ILE A 52 -1.99 0.93 -2.28
C ILE A 52 -3.41 0.72 -2.80
N ASP A 53 -4.42 0.87 -1.94
CA ASP A 53 -5.83 0.77 -2.32
C ASP A 53 -6.22 1.86 -3.32
N ASP A 54 -5.98 3.13 -3.00
CA ASP A 54 -6.30 4.28 -3.86
C ASP A 54 -5.57 4.21 -5.22
N GLY A 55 -4.31 3.74 -5.22
CA GLY A 55 -3.44 3.74 -6.40
C GLY A 55 -3.55 2.48 -7.26
N THR A 56 -4.07 1.37 -6.74
CA THR A 56 -4.11 0.08 -7.49
C THR A 56 -5.42 -0.67 -7.40
N GLY A 57 -6.31 -0.31 -6.46
CA GLY A 57 -7.52 -1.07 -6.13
C GLY A 57 -7.24 -2.40 -5.42
N ARG A 58 -5.99 -2.68 -5.03
CA ARG A 58 -5.61 -3.89 -4.29
C ARG A 58 -5.69 -3.63 -2.79
N GLU A 59 -6.34 -4.54 -2.07
CA GLU A 59 -6.32 -4.50 -0.60
C GLU A 59 -4.96 -4.98 -0.07
N ALA A 60 -4.27 -4.10 0.67
CA ALA A 60 -3.13 -4.49 1.49
C ALA A 60 -3.56 -4.73 2.95
N VAL A 61 -3.00 -5.73 3.61
CA VAL A 61 -3.32 -6.11 4.99
C VAL A 61 -2.16 -5.85 5.95
N HIS A 62 -2.48 -5.58 7.22
CA HIS A 62 -1.46 -5.46 8.27
C HIS A 62 -0.85 -6.83 8.58
N LEU A 63 0.47 -6.90 8.83
CA LEU A 63 1.17 -8.16 9.07
C LEU A 63 0.53 -9.03 10.15
N ALA A 64 0.19 -8.44 11.31
CA ALA A 64 -0.50 -9.16 12.39
C ALA A 64 -1.81 -9.84 11.95
N ARG A 65 -2.61 -9.21 11.08
CA ARG A 65 -3.85 -9.83 10.56
C ARG A 65 -3.56 -10.90 9.53
N HIS A 66 -2.51 -10.73 8.73
CA HIS A 66 -2.07 -11.75 7.80
C HIS A 66 -1.58 -13.01 8.54
N LEU A 67 -0.75 -12.83 9.57
CA LEU A 67 -0.27 -13.91 10.41
C LEU A 67 -1.41 -14.61 11.15
N ASP A 68 -2.35 -13.86 11.73
CA ASP A 68 -3.54 -14.42 12.37
C ASP A 68 -4.31 -15.36 11.44
N ARG A 69 -4.56 -14.95 10.18
CA ARG A 69 -5.21 -15.83 9.18
C ARG A 69 -4.43 -17.12 8.90
N LEU A 70 -3.09 -17.06 8.94
CA LEU A 70 -2.24 -18.23 8.67
C LEU A 70 -2.15 -19.18 9.87
N ILE A 71 -2.12 -18.66 11.09
CA ILE A 71 -1.93 -19.47 12.31
C ILE A 71 -3.25 -19.95 12.93
N SER A 72 -4.32 -19.16 12.79
CA SER A 72 -5.62 -19.48 13.39
C SER A 72 -6.39 -20.52 12.57
N GLY A 73 -5.84 -20.96 11.43
CA GLY A 73 -6.44 -21.98 10.57
C GLY A 73 -7.80 -21.52 10.07
N SER A 74 -7.82 -20.82 8.93
CA SER A 74 -9.06 -20.53 8.19
C SER A 74 -9.95 -21.77 8.05
#